data_AF-A0AA38HXS2-F1
#
_entry.id   AF-A0AA38HXS2-F1
#
_cell.length_a   1.000
_cell.length_b   1.000
_cell.length_c   1.000
_cell.angle_alpha   90.00
_cell.angle_beta   90.00
_cell.angle_gamma   90.00
#
_symmetry.space_group_name_H-M   'P 1'
#
loop_
_entity.id
_entity.type
_entity.pdbx_description
1 polymer ?
#
loop_
_entity_poly.entity_id
_entity_poly.type
_entity_poly.pdbx_seq_one_letter_code
_entity_poly.pdbx_strand_id
1 'polypeptide(L)'
;MIIITNNQLRSIKTRTFSNLKVLYISLTNNQIEVIEDGSFHNLTLLKELNLSFNRLYTLDSKAFVNLFNFRTLHLESNRITSLQKESLVFFREGDSRLNIKCNEVTYLDKDFLGGMTASKLHLNLYNNRLVSLPEGIFDYHYFIQIDVSRNPLTKVSKYFCSRNCTVETLSFGCEGMSEESVRESVQNIENWVDEMGDKVTTLLTDGYCAFKKNNTKIVRDPRSPSMCSGGKNTEEIDFWVYFKIFMIMYIMWM
;
A
#
# COMPACT_ATOMS: atom_id res chain seq x y z
N MET A 1 24.42 -6.91 4.01
CA MET A 1 23.42 -5.84 4.24
C MET A 1 24.14 -4.50 4.14
N ILE A 2 23.50 -3.48 3.60
CA ILE A 2 24.00 -2.09 3.55
C ILE A 2 23.01 -1.20 4.30
N ILE A 3 23.50 -0.35 5.21
CA ILE A 3 22.69 0.59 5.98
C ILE A 3 23.29 1.99 5.82
N ILE A 4 22.53 2.91 5.22
CA ILE A 4 22.91 4.30 5.01
C ILE A 4 21.73 5.18 5.44
N THR A 5 21.31 5.03 6.69
CA THR A 5 20.13 5.70 7.28
C THR A 5 20.52 7.04 7.90
N ASN A 6 19.59 8.00 8.00
CA ASN A 6 19.80 9.29 8.68
C ASN A 6 20.95 10.15 8.10
N ASN A 7 21.03 10.20 6.77
CA ASN A 7 22.05 10.98 6.06
C ASN A 7 21.40 12.08 5.19
N GLN A 8 22.20 12.75 4.36
CA GLN A 8 21.74 13.85 3.49
C GLN A 8 21.83 13.49 2.01
N LEU A 9 21.73 12.19 1.68
CA LEU A 9 21.78 11.76 0.27
C LEU A 9 20.58 12.32 -0.48
N ARG A 10 20.85 12.99 -1.60
CA ARG A 10 19.82 13.59 -2.47
C ARG A 10 19.51 12.79 -3.72
N SER A 11 20.44 11.96 -4.17
CA SER A 11 20.27 11.13 -5.36
C SER A 11 21.06 9.85 -5.26
N ILE A 12 20.57 8.79 -5.90
CA ILE A 12 21.34 7.57 -6.16
C ILE A 12 21.73 7.57 -7.64
N LYS A 13 23.03 7.45 -7.91
CA LYS A 13 23.56 7.52 -9.27
C LYS A 13 23.45 6.19 -10.00
N THR A 14 23.50 6.23 -11.33
CA THR A 14 23.56 5.02 -12.14
C THR A 14 24.70 4.13 -11.65
N ARG A 15 24.40 2.84 -11.51
CA ARG A 15 25.32 1.79 -11.05
C ARG A 15 25.87 1.92 -9.62
N THR A 16 25.38 2.83 -8.77
CA THR A 16 25.87 2.98 -7.38
C THR A 16 25.91 1.66 -6.60
N PHE A 17 24.88 0.82 -6.72
CA PHE A 17 24.82 -0.48 -6.05
C PHE A 17 24.98 -1.65 -7.00
N SER A 18 25.43 -1.44 -8.24
CA SER A 18 25.43 -2.52 -9.24
C SER A 18 26.25 -3.75 -8.83
N ASN A 19 25.71 -4.94 -9.14
CA ASN A 19 26.39 -6.23 -8.97
C ASN A 19 26.79 -6.61 -7.53
N LEU A 20 26.36 -5.86 -6.52
CA LEU A 20 26.66 -6.20 -5.13
C LEU A 20 25.92 -7.47 -4.70
N LYS A 21 26.59 -8.30 -3.89
CA LYS A 21 26.00 -9.49 -3.28
C LYS A 21 25.40 -9.13 -1.92
N VAL A 22 24.24 -8.47 -1.95
CA VAL A 22 23.54 -8.00 -0.74
C VAL A 22 22.09 -8.48 -0.71
N LEU A 23 21.62 -8.85 0.48
CA LEU A 23 20.23 -9.26 0.70
C LEU A 23 19.30 -8.09 1.03
N TYR A 24 19.84 -7.05 1.65
CA TYR A 24 19.10 -5.91 2.20
C TYR A 24 19.89 -4.61 2.05
N ILE A 25 19.19 -3.55 1.66
CA ILE A 25 19.69 -2.17 1.62
C ILE A 25 18.70 -1.25 2.35
N SER A 26 19.19 -0.49 3.33
CA SER A 26 18.46 0.62 3.95
C SER A 26 19.04 1.97 3.56
N LEU A 27 18.17 2.84 3.05
CA LEU A 27 18.43 4.23 2.69
C LEU A 27 17.44 5.17 3.38
N THR A 28 16.82 4.70 4.46
CA THR A 28 15.76 5.39 5.19
C THR A 28 16.22 6.75 5.74
N ASN A 29 15.31 7.71 5.83
CA ASN A 29 15.56 9.02 6.43
C ASN A 29 16.77 9.74 5.80
N ASN A 30 16.74 9.86 4.47
CA ASN A 30 17.65 10.70 3.69
C ASN A 30 16.85 11.84 3.04
N GLN A 31 17.39 12.44 1.97
CA GLN A 31 16.73 13.47 1.19
C GLN A 31 16.62 13.04 -0.27
N ILE A 32 16.51 11.73 -0.54
CA ILE A 32 16.63 11.19 -1.90
C ILE A 32 15.41 11.64 -2.70
N GLU A 33 15.67 12.42 -3.73
CA GLU A 33 14.67 12.94 -4.67
C GLU A 33 14.70 12.14 -5.98
N VAL A 34 15.88 11.67 -6.39
CA VAL A 34 16.10 11.00 -7.69
C VAL A 34 16.86 9.69 -7.52
N ILE A 35 16.39 8.64 -8.21
CA ILE A 35 17.10 7.37 -8.39
C ILE A 35 17.31 7.23 -9.89
N GLU A 36 18.56 7.21 -10.34
CA GLU A 36 18.89 7.10 -11.76
C GLU A 36 18.72 5.67 -12.28
N ASP A 37 18.61 5.55 -13.61
CA ASP A 37 18.48 4.27 -14.29
C ASP A 37 19.64 3.33 -13.92
N GLY A 38 19.30 2.07 -13.65
CA GLY A 38 20.26 1.04 -13.27
C GLY A 38 21.00 1.28 -11.95
N SER A 39 20.56 2.20 -11.07
CA SER A 39 21.15 2.38 -9.74
C SER A 39 21.26 1.07 -8.94
N PHE A 40 20.27 0.18 -9.07
CA PHE A 40 20.21 -1.12 -8.41
C PHE A 40 20.43 -2.30 -9.38
N HIS A 41 21.13 -2.08 -10.49
CA HIS A 41 21.29 -3.10 -11.53
C HIS A 41 21.99 -4.39 -11.04
N ASN A 42 21.41 -5.54 -11.40
CA ASN A 42 21.96 -6.87 -11.18
C ASN A 42 22.26 -7.21 -9.71
N LEU A 43 21.43 -6.70 -8.80
CA LEU A 43 21.42 -7.12 -7.40
C LEU A 43 20.63 -8.43 -7.24
N THR A 44 21.17 -9.51 -7.79
CA THR A 44 20.44 -10.78 -7.95
C THR A 44 20.02 -11.43 -6.63
N LEU A 45 20.67 -11.10 -5.52
CA LEU A 45 20.35 -11.61 -4.18
C LEU A 45 19.47 -10.67 -3.36
N LEU A 46 19.24 -9.43 -3.81
CA LEU A 46 18.50 -8.44 -3.03
C LEU A 46 17.06 -8.91 -2.82
N LYS A 47 16.64 -8.97 -1.56
CA LYS A 47 15.28 -9.31 -1.15
C LYS A 47 14.50 -8.08 -0.75
N GLU A 48 15.16 -7.11 -0.11
CA GLU A 48 14.48 -5.97 0.49
C GLU A 48 15.27 -4.67 0.32
N LEU A 49 14.54 -3.61 -0.04
CA LEU A 49 15.05 -2.25 -0.17
C LEU A 49 14.14 -1.31 0.62
N ASN A 50 14.73 -0.55 1.54
CA ASN A 50 14.04 0.46 2.29
C ASN A 50 14.46 1.87 1.86
N LEU A 51 13.54 2.61 1.27
CA LEU A 51 13.66 3.99 0.78
C LEU A 51 12.71 4.95 1.52
N SER A 52 12.17 4.55 2.66
CA SER A 52 11.18 5.31 3.40
C SER A 52 11.75 6.60 3.99
N PHE A 53 10.87 7.58 4.25
CA PHE A 53 11.26 8.90 4.77
C PHE A 53 12.31 9.58 3.89
N ASN A 54 12.03 9.62 2.58
CA ASN A 54 12.82 10.35 1.60
C ASN A 54 11.93 11.40 0.90
N ARG A 55 12.31 11.87 -0.28
CA ARG A 55 11.60 12.89 -1.05
C ARG A 55 11.31 12.42 -2.48
N LEU A 56 11.24 11.11 -2.69
CA LEU A 56 10.96 10.54 -4.01
C LEU A 56 9.59 10.98 -4.48
N TYR A 57 9.52 11.47 -5.72
CA TYR A 57 8.27 11.91 -6.35
C TYR A 57 7.74 10.93 -7.41
N THR A 58 8.58 9.98 -7.85
CA THR A 58 8.24 8.92 -8.80
C THR A 58 8.88 7.60 -8.42
N LEU A 59 8.27 6.50 -8.86
CA LEU A 59 8.86 5.17 -8.88
C LEU A 59 9.09 4.76 -10.35
N ASP A 60 10.34 4.78 -10.81
CA ASP A 60 10.72 4.33 -12.17
C ASP A 60 11.34 2.93 -12.10
N SER A 61 10.77 1.97 -12.83
CA SER A 61 11.23 0.59 -12.87
C SER A 61 12.63 0.43 -13.48
N LYS A 62 13.11 1.40 -14.27
CA LYS A 62 14.45 1.38 -14.88
C LYS A 62 15.59 1.41 -13.86
N ALA A 63 15.33 1.86 -12.64
CA ALA A 63 16.32 1.77 -11.55
C ALA A 63 16.56 0.33 -11.07
N PHE A 64 15.59 -0.57 -11.27
CA PHE A 64 15.47 -1.89 -10.62
C PHE A 64 15.66 -3.06 -11.61
N VAL A 65 16.73 -3.01 -12.40
CA VAL A 65 17.00 -4.03 -13.44
C VAL A 65 17.64 -5.28 -12.84
N ASN A 66 17.13 -6.46 -13.20
CA ASN A 66 17.66 -7.79 -12.83
C ASN A 66 17.66 -8.08 -11.32
N LEU A 67 16.57 -7.75 -10.64
CA LEU A 67 16.34 -8.06 -9.23
C LEU A 67 15.58 -9.37 -9.02
N PHE A 68 16.17 -10.50 -9.40
CA PHE A 68 15.46 -11.80 -9.50
C PHE A 68 14.84 -12.30 -8.17
N ASN A 69 15.45 -11.98 -7.03
CA ASN A 69 14.98 -12.42 -5.70
C ASN A 69 14.28 -11.32 -4.90
N PHE A 70 13.91 -10.21 -5.54
CA PHE A 70 13.33 -9.07 -4.84
C PHE A 70 11.91 -9.37 -4.37
N ARG A 71 11.61 -8.95 -3.13
CA ARG A 71 10.35 -9.26 -2.45
C ARG A 71 9.74 -8.02 -1.80
N THR A 72 10.53 -7.12 -1.23
CA THR A 72 9.99 -6.04 -0.39
C THR A 72 10.56 -4.68 -0.77
N LEU A 73 9.67 -3.73 -1.04
CA LEU A 73 10.00 -2.32 -1.27
C LEU A 73 9.24 -1.42 -0.30
N HIS A 74 10.00 -0.70 0.53
CA HIS A 74 9.45 0.32 1.42
C HIS A 74 9.69 1.72 0.84
N LEU A 75 8.60 2.46 0.64
CA LEU A 75 8.56 3.83 0.12
C LEU A 75 7.72 4.73 1.02
N GLU A 76 7.49 4.34 2.27
CA GLU A 76 6.60 5.05 3.18
C GLU A 76 7.09 6.48 3.40
N SER A 77 6.17 7.44 3.50
CA SER A 77 6.52 8.85 3.79
C SER A 77 7.51 9.44 2.76
N ASN A 78 7.16 9.31 1.48
CA ASN A 78 7.79 10.02 0.35
C ASN A 78 6.79 11.02 -0.25
N ARG A 79 7.04 11.49 -1.48
CA ARG A 79 6.18 12.45 -2.20
C ARG A 79 5.69 11.85 -3.53
N ILE A 80 5.55 10.52 -3.60
CA ILE A 80 5.19 9.85 -4.86
C ILE A 80 3.76 10.22 -5.20
N THR A 81 3.54 10.71 -6.42
CA THR A 81 2.23 11.19 -6.87
C THR A 81 1.48 10.19 -7.76
N SER A 82 2.18 9.19 -8.30
CA SER A 82 1.57 8.20 -9.18
C SER A 82 2.34 6.88 -9.25
N LEU A 83 1.62 5.80 -9.56
CA LEU A 83 2.21 4.56 -10.07
C LEU A 83 1.90 4.45 -11.56
N GLN A 84 2.95 4.53 -12.37
CA GLN A 84 2.87 4.48 -13.83
C GLN A 84 2.77 3.03 -14.31
N LYS A 85 2.43 2.86 -15.59
CA LYS A 85 2.44 1.57 -16.28
C LYS A 85 3.72 0.78 -16.00
N GLU A 86 3.58 -0.52 -15.70
CA GLU A 86 4.70 -1.45 -15.46
C GLU A 86 5.66 -1.02 -14.33
N SER A 87 5.23 -0.13 -13.43
CA SER A 87 6.08 0.36 -12.33
C SER A 87 6.53 -0.74 -11.37
N LEU A 88 5.85 -1.90 -11.35
CA LEU A 88 6.15 -3.02 -10.46
C LEU A 88 6.75 -4.26 -11.17
N VAL A 89 7.19 -4.13 -12.42
CA VAL A 89 7.77 -5.23 -13.24
C VAL A 89 8.99 -5.93 -12.60
N PHE A 90 9.62 -5.31 -11.61
CA PHE A 90 10.73 -5.90 -10.86
C PHE A 90 10.30 -6.95 -9.83
N PHE A 91 9.01 -7.06 -9.47
CA PHE A 91 8.49 -8.14 -8.64
C PHE A 91 8.20 -9.37 -9.52
N ARG A 92 9.17 -10.29 -9.55
CA ARG A 92 9.14 -11.42 -10.51
C ARG A 92 8.61 -12.73 -9.95
N GLU A 93 8.79 -12.98 -8.66
CA GLU A 93 8.46 -14.29 -8.09
C GLU A 93 8.00 -14.18 -6.64
N GLY A 94 7.24 -15.18 -6.19
CA GLY A 94 6.83 -15.34 -4.80
C GLY A 94 5.98 -14.20 -4.25
N ASP A 95 5.97 -14.11 -2.93
CA ASP A 95 5.15 -13.15 -2.18
C ASP A 95 5.89 -11.83 -2.05
N SER A 96 5.35 -10.81 -2.71
CA SER A 96 5.93 -9.47 -2.77
C SER A 96 5.17 -8.47 -1.90
N ARG A 97 5.85 -7.40 -1.48
CA ARG A 97 5.32 -6.34 -0.60
C ARG A 97 5.75 -4.99 -1.12
N LEU A 98 4.77 -4.14 -1.44
CA LEU A 98 4.96 -2.73 -1.72
C LEU A 98 4.29 -1.91 -0.64
N ASN A 99 5.07 -1.13 0.08
CA ASN A 99 4.54 -0.16 1.02
C ASN A 99 4.80 1.26 0.55
N ILE A 100 3.74 1.94 0.10
CA ILE A 100 3.76 3.33 -0.38
C ILE A 100 2.79 4.19 0.46
N LYS A 101 2.53 3.79 1.71
CA LYS A 101 1.69 4.58 2.63
C LYS A 101 2.25 5.99 2.83
N CYS A 102 1.40 6.93 3.20
CA CYS A 102 1.81 8.29 3.54
C CYS A 102 2.57 8.98 2.39
N ASN A 103 2.11 8.80 1.16
CA ASN A 103 2.61 9.49 -0.03
C ASN A 103 1.55 10.47 -0.53
N GLU A 104 1.71 10.96 -1.77
CA GLU A 104 0.81 11.91 -2.40
C GLU A 104 0.13 11.29 -3.63
N VAL A 105 -0.06 9.95 -3.64
CA VAL A 105 -0.52 9.25 -4.83
C VAL A 105 -1.95 9.68 -5.16
N THR A 106 -2.11 10.36 -6.29
CA THR A 106 -3.41 10.80 -6.83
C THR A 106 -3.88 9.92 -7.99
N TYR A 107 -2.96 9.20 -8.64
CA TYR A 107 -3.22 8.45 -9.86
C TYR A 107 -2.55 7.08 -9.85
N LEU A 108 -3.30 6.05 -10.25
CA LEU A 108 -2.80 4.73 -10.59
C LEU A 108 -3.07 4.50 -12.08
N ASP A 109 -2.03 4.20 -12.85
CA ASP A 109 -2.21 3.68 -14.20
C ASP A 109 -2.92 2.32 -14.13
N LYS A 110 -3.89 2.06 -15.00
CA LYS A 110 -4.61 0.77 -15.04
C LYS A 110 -3.70 -0.44 -15.23
N ASP A 111 -2.54 -0.25 -15.85
CA ASP A 111 -1.56 -1.28 -16.15
C ASP A 111 -0.29 -1.14 -15.27
N PHE A 112 -0.37 -0.52 -14.09
CA PHE A 112 0.81 -0.38 -13.20
C PHE A 112 1.39 -1.73 -12.72
N LEU A 113 0.53 -2.75 -12.65
CA LEU A 113 0.90 -4.16 -12.38
C LEU A 113 1.38 -4.90 -13.63
N GLY A 114 1.32 -4.27 -14.81
CA GLY A 114 1.73 -4.87 -16.07
C GLY A 114 3.14 -5.47 -15.99
N GLY A 115 3.29 -6.69 -16.49
CA GLY A 115 4.57 -7.41 -16.49
C GLY A 115 5.04 -7.92 -15.12
N MET A 116 4.33 -7.62 -14.03
CA MET A 116 4.60 -8.24 -12.73
C MET A 116 4.28 -9.75 -12.81
N THR A 117 5.19 -10.59 -12.34
CA THR A 117 5.01 -12.06 -12.34
C THR A 117 5.04 -12.67 -10.93
N ALA A 118 5.15 -11.83 -9.89
CA ALA A 118 4.99 -12.27 -8.50
C ALA A 118 3.64 -12.97 -8.28
N SER A 119 3.66 -14.05 -7.49
CA SER A 119 2.47 -14.87 -7.26
C SER A 119 1.45 -14.21 -6.35
N LYS A 120 1.91 -13.37 -5.42
CA LYS A 120 1.08 -12.65 -4.46
C LYS A 120 1.66 -11.27 -4.16
N LEU A 121 0.79 -10.31 -3.86
CA LEU A 121 1.20 -8.96 -3.48
C LEU A 121 0.50 -8.48 -2.19
N HIS A 122 1.27 -7.87 -1.29
CA HIS A 122 0.74 -6.93 -0.30
C HIS A 122 0.95 -5.52 -0.82
N LEU A 123 -0.13 -4.77 -0.96
CA LEU A 123 -0.11 -3.40 -1.45
C LEU A 123 -0.67 -2.45 -0.38
N ASN A 124 0.18 -1.56 0.13
CA ASN A 124 -0.23 -0.56 1.10
C ASN A 124 -0.16 0.85 0.50
N LEU A 125 -1.35 1.40 0.19
CA LEU A 125 -1.63 2.75 -0.30
C LEU A 125 -2.32 3.61 0.77
N TYR A 126 -2.27 3.21 2.04
CA TYR A 126 -2.85 3.96 3.17
C TYR A 126 -2.41 5.42 3.17
N ASN A 127 -3.33 6.33 3.45
CA ASN A 127 -3.04 7.76 3.59
C ASN A 127 -2.31 8.34 2.36
N ASN A 128 -3.00 8.30 1.23
CA ASN A 128 -2.62 8.92 -0.03
C ASN A 128 -3.74 9.88 -0.49
N ARG A 129 -3.79 10.23 -1.78
CA ARG A 129 -4.74 11.20 -2.34
C ARG A 129 -5.58 10.61 -3.48
N LEU A 130 -5.81 9.30 -3.45
CA LEU A 130 -6.62 8.61 -4.46
C LEU A 130 -8.08 9.04 -4.35
N VAL A 131 -8.64 9.52 -5.46
CA VAL A 131 -10.05 9.91 -5.56
C VAL A 131 -10.92 8.78 -6.10
N SER A 132 -10.31 7.88 -6.88
CA SER A 132 -10.97 6.72 -7.46
C SER A 132 -9.96 5.61 -7.73
N LEU A 133 -10.46 4.38 -7.85
CA LEU A 133 -9.69 3.25 -8.39
C LEU A 133 -10.11 3.02 -9.85
N PRO A 134 -9.16 2.86 -10.79
CA PRO A 134 -9.49 2.47 -12.17
C PRO A 134 -10.24 1.13 -12.21
N GLU A 135 -11.03 0.94 -13.26
CA GLU A 135 -11.69 -0.34 -13.51
C GLU A 135 -10.66 -1.42 -13.85
N GLY A 136 -10.84 -2.61 -13.31
CA GLY A 136 -9.96 -3.76 -13.49
C GLY A 136 -8.56 -3.58 -12.91
N ILE A 137 -8.35 -2.61 -12.02
CA ILE A 137 -7.03 -2.27 -11.46
C ILE A 137 -6.35 -3.45 -10.74
N PHE A 138 -7.14 -4.43 -10.27
CA PHE A 138 -6.65 -5.64 -9.61
C PHE A 138 -6.91 -6.93 -10.40
N ASP A 139 -7.39 -6.83 -11.63
CA ASP A 139 -7.69 -8.00 -12.46
C ASP A 139 -6.46 -8.88 -12.67
N TYR A 140 -6.66 -10.20 -12.65
CA TYR A 140 -5.63 -11.22 -12.90
C TYR A 140 -4.52 -11.32 -11.83
N HIS A 141 -4.70 -10.67 -10.68
CA HIS A 141 -3.70 -10.67 -9.61
C HIS A 141 -4.24 -11.21 -8.30
N TYR A 142 -3.33 -11.75 -7.49
CA TYR A 142 -3.61 -12.24 -6.15
C TYR A 142 -3.02 -11.26 -5.13
N PHE A 143 -3.88 -10.74 -4.26
CA PHE A 143 -3.49 -9.90 -3.14
C PHE A 143 -3.73 -10.61 -1.82
N ILE A 144 -2.70 -10.66 -0.99
CA ILE A 144 -2.89 -11.04 0.42
C ILE A 144 -3.54 -9.86 1.14
N GLN A 145 -3.10 -8.64 0.82
CA GLN A 145 -3.64 -7.44 1.42
C GLN A 145 -3.60 -6.28 0.44
N ILE A 146 -4.71 -5.56 0.35
CA ILE A 146 -4.81 -4.24 -0.26
C ILE A 146 -5.29 -3.28 0.80
N ASP A 147 -4.59 -2.17 0.95
CA ASP A 147 -5.03 -1.09 1.81
C ASP A 147 -5.03 0.23 1.07
N VAL A 148 -6.23 0.75 0.85
CA VAL A 148 -6.50 2.06 0.24
C VAL A 148 -7.23 2.98 1.23
N SER A 149 -7.31 2.62 2.50
CA SER A 149 -7.95 3.47 3.51
C SER A 149 -7.21 4.80 3.69
N ARG A 150 -7.91 5.79 4.26
CA ARG A 150 -7.44 7.20 4.34
C ARG A 150 -7.06 7.78 2.97
N ASN A 151 -7.83 7.47 1.94
CA ASN A 151 -7.80 8.20 0.68
C ASN A 151 -9.13 8.91 0.48
N PRO A 152 -9.17 10.09 -0.17
CA PRO A 152 -10.40 10.82 -0.46
C PRO A 152 -11.20 10.18 -1.60
N LEU A 153 -11.43 8.86 -1.52
CA LEU A 153 -12.19 8.12 -2.50
C LEU A 153 -13.62 8.67 -2.53
N THR A 154 -14.13 9.00 -3.71
CA THR A 154 -15.52 9.46 -3.84
C THR A 154 -16.50 8.29 -3.89
N LYS A 155 -16.03 7.12 -4.34
CA LYS A 155 -16.77 5.85 -4.37
C LYS A 155 -15.83 4.67 -4.57
N VAL A 156 -16.30 3.47 -4.25
CA VAL A 156 -15.71 2.19 -4.69
C VAL A 156 -16.60 1.61 -5.79
N SER A 157 -16.11 1.59 -7.03
CA SER A 157 -16.82 1.00 -8.17
C SER A 157 -16.87 -0.52 -8.05
N LYS A 158 -17.97 -1.16 -8.45
CA LYS A 158 -18.04 -2.63 -8.58
C LYS A 158 -17.05 -3.24 -9.57
N TYR A 159 -16.44 -2.43 -10.43
CA TYR A 159 -15.51 -2.88 -11.47
C TYR A 159 -14.04 -2.79 -11.07
N PHE A 160 -13.70 -2.41 -9.83
CA PHE A 160 -12.30 -2.33 -9.38
C PHE A 160 -11.57 -3.69 -9.46
N CYS A 161 -12.32 -4.78 -9.30
CA CYS A 161 -11.93 -6.12 -9.68
C CYS A 161 -13.07 -6.73 -10.51
N SER A 162 -12.91 -6.72 -11.83
CA SER A 162 -13.93 -7.13 -12.80
C SER A 162 -13.69 -8.52 -13.39
N ARG A 163 -12.46 -9.03 -13.25
CA ARG A 163 -12.02 -10.34 -13.74
C ARG A 163 -11.31 -11.08 -12.62
N ASN A 164 -10.87 -12.30 -12.90
CA ASN A 164 -10.26 -13.21 -11.92
C ASN A 164 -9.18 -12.52 -11.05
N CYS A 165 -9.57 -12.02 -9.88
CA CYS A 165 -8.68 -11.51 -8.85
C CYS A 165 -9.00 -12.25 -7.54
N THR A 166 -8.03 -12.25 -6.64
CA THR A 166 -8.22 -12.75 -5.26
C THR A 166 -7.67 -11.70 -4.31
N VAL A 167 -8.39 -11.39 -3.23
CA VAL A 167 -7.97 -10.38 -2.25
C VAL A 167 -8.31 -10.89 -0.85
N GLU A 168 -7.35 -11.47 -0.13
CA GLU A 168 -7.62 -12.04 1.19
C GLU A 168 -8.07 -10.96 2.19
N THR A 169 -7.40 -9.80 2.21
CA THR A 169 -7.75 -8.66 3.06
C THR A 169 -7.86 -7.36 2.25
N LEU A 170 -9.01 -6.69 2.32
CA LEU A 170 -9.21 -5.37 1.72
C LEU A 170 -9.53 -4.34 2.82
N SER A 171 -8.74 -3.27 2.87
CA SER A 171 -8.99 -2.11 3.71
C SER A 171 -9.28 -0.87 2.87
N PHE A 172 -10.37 -0.18 3.19
CA PHE A 172 -10.80 1.06 2.53
C PHE A 172 -11.57 1.91 3.54
N GLY A 173 -11.75 3.20 3.22
CA GLY A 173 -12.52 4.12 4.03
C GLY A 173 -13.66 4.74 3.22
N CYS A 174 -14.70 5.17 3.93
CA CYS A 174 -15.82 5.94 3.38
C CYS A 174 -15.85 7.38 3.93
N GLU A 175 -14.89 7.73 4.78
CA GLU A 175 -14.72 9.10 5.28
C GLU A 175 -14.65 10.09 4.10
N GLY A 176 -15.54 11.09 4.12
CA GLY A 176 -15.64 12.11 3.07
C GLY A 176 -16.52 11.78 1.87
N MET A 177 -17.07 10.56 1.77
CA MET A 177 -18.07 10.21 0.75
C MET A 177 -19.45 10.79 1.07
N SER A 178 -20.27 11.04 0.03
CA SER A 178 -21.71 11.33 0.22
C SER A 178 -22.46 10.09 0.68
N GLU A 179 -23.60 10.24 1.38
CA GLU A 179 -24.41 9.10 1.84
C GLU A 179 -24.81 8.15 0.69
N GLU A 180 -25.13 8.71 -0.48
CA GLU A 180 -25.43 7.92 -1.68
C GLU A 180 -24.22 7.10 -2.13
N SER A 181 -23.04 7.72 -2.17
CA SER A 181 -21.80 7.06 -2.56
C SER A 181 -21.36 6.00 -1.54
N VAL A 182 -21.59 6.22 -0.24
CA VAL A 182 -21.37 5.20 0.80
C VAL A 182 -22.27 4.00 0.53
N ARG A 183 -23.58 4.21 0.33
CA ARG A 183 -24.54 3.14 0.06
C ARG A 183 -24.17 2.35 -1.20
N GLU A 184 -23.79 3.05 -2.28
CA GLU A 184 -23.36 2.41 -3.53
C GLU A 184 -22.06 1.60 -3.33
N SER A 185 -21.06 2.17 -2.66
CA SER A 185 -19.76 1.51 -2.42
C SER A 185 -19.90 0.26 -1.56
N VAL A 186 -20.72 0.34 -0.51
CA VAL A 186 -21.06 -0.80 0.35
C VAL A 186 -21.72 -1.90 -0.47
N GLN A 187 -22.77 -1.57 -1.24
CA GLN A 187 -23.48 -2.56 -2.05
C GLN A 187 -22.57 -3.21 -3.10
N ASN A 188 -21.70 -2.43 -3.73
CA ASN A 188 -20.73 -2.93 -4.71
C ASN A 188 -19.78 -3.96 -4.10
N ILE A 189 -19.28 -3.69 -2.89
CA ILE A 189 -18.36 -4.59 -2.18
C ILE A 189 -19.09 -5.84 -1.67
N GLU A 190 -20.31 -5.69 -1.12
CA GLU A 190 -21.13 -6.84 -0.70
C GLU A 190 -21.41 -7.78 -1.87
N ASN A 191 -21.85 -7.25 -3.01
CA ASN A 191 -22.10 -8.04 -4.22
C ASN A 191 -20.82 -8.73 -4.70
N TRP A 192 -19.70 -8.00 -4.71
CA TRP A 192 -18.42 -8.55 -5.15
C TRP A 192 -17.93 -9.69 -4.24
N VAL A 193 -18.09 -9.55 -2.93
CA VAL A 193 -17.80 -10.61 -1.95
C VAL A 193 -18.67 -11.83 -2.20
N ASP A 194 -19.98 -11.63 -2.38
CA ASP A 194 -20.94 -12.72 -2.63
C ASP A 194 -20.64 -13.46 -3.95
N GLU A 195 -20.21 -12.73 -4.99
CA GLU A 195 -19.80 -13.31 -6.28
C GLU A 195 -18.45 -14.06 -6.22
N MET A 196 -17.51 -13.57 -5.41
CA MET A 196 -16.15 -14.11 -5.34
C MET A 196 -15.96 -15.22 -4.29
N GLY A 197 -16.90 -15.38 -3.35
CA GLY A 197 -16.85 -16.41 -2.30
C GLY A 197 -15.64 -16.26 -1.37
N ASP A 198 -14.95 -17.38 -1.07
CA ASP A 198 -13.80 -17.44 -0.14
C ASP A 198 -12.55 -16.67 -0.62
N LYS A 199 -12.60 -16.03 -1.79
CA LYS A 199 -11.50 -15.21 -2.32
C LYS A 199 -11.34 -13.87 -1.57
N VAL A 200 -12.29 -13.52 -0.71
CA VAL A 200 -12.23 -12.37 0.20
C VAL A 200 -12.45 -12.84 1.62
N THR A 201 -11.43 -12.71 2.46
CA THR A 201 -11.45 -13.26 3.82
C THR A 201 -11.76 -12.19 4.87
N THR A 202 -11.33 -10.94 4.67
CA THR A 202 -11.47 -9.87 5.66
C THR A 202 -11.66 -8.50 5.01
N LEU A 203 -12.64 -7.74 5.52
CA LEU A 203 -12.86 -6.34 5.17
C LEU A 203 -12.59 -5.45 6.39
N LEU A 204 -11.75 -4.44 6.20
CA LEU A 204 -11.38 -3.46 7.24
C LEU A 204 -11.87 -2.07 6.84
N THR A 205 -12.65 -1.40 7.69
CA THR A 205 -13.26 -0.09 7.37
C THR A 205 -13.07 0.94 8.48
N ASP A 206 -13.14 2.22 8.13
CA ASP A 206 -12.98 3.37 9.04
C ASP A 206 -14.21 3.68 9.92
N GLY A 207 -15.22 2.81 9.91
CA GLY A 207 -16.46 2.98 10.68
C GLY A 207 -17.51 3.89 10.03
N TYR A 208 -17.16 4.63 8.96
CA TYR A 208 -18.13 5.38 8.15
C TYR A 208 -18.82 4.49 7.12
N CYS A 209 -18.16 3.40 6.69
CA CYS A 209 -18.80 2.38 5.87
C CYS A 209 -19.66 1.45 6.73
N ALA A 210 -20.99 1.51 6.60
CA ALA A 210 -21.93 0.63 7.31
C ALA A 210 -22.32 -0.58 6.44
N PHE A 211 -21.73 -1.75 6.70
CA PHE A 211 -22.01 -3.01 6.00
C PHE A 211 -23.10 -3.85 6.68
N LYS A 212 -23.92 -4.54 5.89
CA LYS A 212 -24.84 -5.58 6.37
C LYS A 212 -24.10 -6.92 6.40
N LYS A 213 -24.03 -7.50 7.59
CA LYS A 213 -23.18 -8.63 7.89
C LYS A 213 -23.71 -9.93 7.24
N ASN A 214 -23.06 -10.42 6.19
CA ASN A 214 -23.16 -11.81 5.74
C ASN A 214 -21.74 -12.35 5.48
N ASN A 215 -21.33 -13.36 6.25
CA ASN A 215 -20.12 -14.19 6.15
C ASN A 215 -18.72 -13.53 6.14
N THR A 216 -18.60 -12.23 5.91
CA THR A 216 -17.32 -11.52 5.91
C THR A 216 -17.01 -10.91 7.27
N LYS A 217 -15.78 -11.12 7.76
CA LYS A 217 -15.31 -10.47 8.99
C LYS A 217 -15.09 -8.99 8.71
N ILE A 218 -16.11 -8.18 8.98
CA ILE A 218 -16.01 -6.71 8.99
C ILE A 218 -15.43 -6.30 10.33
N VAL A 219 -14.24 -5.72 10.31
CA VAL A 219 -13.57 -5.20 11.51
C VAL A 219 -13.36 -3.71 11.32
N ARG A 220 -13.68 -2.90 12.34
CA ARG A 220 -13.23 -1.51 12.36
C ARG A 220 -11.71 -1.51 12.32
N ASP A 221 -11.14 -0.74 11.42
CA ASP A 221 -9.70 -0.60 11.30
C ASP A 221 -9.14 -0.07 12.64
N PRO A 222 -8.32 -0.85 13.37
CA PRO A 222 -7.81 -0.45 14.68
C PRO A 222 -6.72 0.64 14.58
N ARG A 223 -6.34 1.08 13.37
CA ARG A 223 -5.20 1.99 13.17
C ARG A 223 -5.53 3.43 13.55
N SER A 224 -4.72 3.98 14.45
CA SER A 224 -4.85 5.35 14.95
C SER A 224 -4.62 6.41 13.86
N PRO A 225 -5.09 7.66 14.05
CA PRO A 225 -4.89 8.77 13.11
C PRO A 225 -3.44 9.29 12.95
N SER A 226 -2.41 8.64 13.52
CA SER A 226 -1.06 9.20 13.60
C SER A 226 0.03 8.20 13.23
N MET A 227 0.33 8.00 11.95
CA MET A 227 1.50 7.20 11.53
C MET A 227 2.30 7.74 10.33
N CYS A 228 1.94 8.91 9.80
CA CYS A 228 2.66 9.54 8.69
C CYS A 228 3.73 10.55 9.13
N SER A 229 4.02 10.64 10.43
CA SER A 229 5.02 11.57 10.97
C SER A 229 6.44 11.10 10.66
N GLY A 230 7.11 11.84 9.77
CA GLY A 230 8.55 11.81 9.63
C GLY A 230 9.23 12.46 10.83
N GLY A 231 10.15 11.73 11.48
CA GLY A 231 11.23 12.27 12.30
C GLY A 231 10.86 13.28 13.40
N LYS A 232 10.45 12.78 14.56
CA LYS A 232 10.91 13.12 15.92
C LYS A 232 9.94 12.53 16.93
N ASN A 233 10.48 11.85 17.94
CA ASN A 233 9.83 11.35 19.15
C ASN A 233 8.40 11.85 19.37
N THR A 234 7.42 11.00 19.10
CA THR A 234 6.13 11.08 19.76
C THR A 234 5.95 9.76 20.47
N GLU A 235 5.95 9.85 21.79
CA GLU A 235 5.70 8.76 22.73
C GLU A 235 4.52 7.92 22.25
N GLU A 236 4.76 6.61 22.12
CA GLU A 236 3.72 5.61 21.93
C GLU A 236 2.76 5.68 23.12
N ILE A 237 1.64 6.40 22.95
CA ILE A 237 0.51 6.23 23.85
C ILE A 237 -0.12 4.90 23.49
N ASP A 238 0.17 3.93 24.35
CA ASP A 238 -0.17 2.53 24.26
C ASP A 238 -1.65 2.32 23.94
N PHE A 239 -1.91 1.54 22.89
CA PHE A 239 -3.22 1.20 22.31
C PHE A 239 -4.23 0.69 23.37
N TRP A 240 -3.72 0.13 24.47
CA TRP A 240 -4.52 -0.35 25.60
C TRP A 240 -5.20 0.73 26.43
N VAL A 241 -4.70 1.97 26.42
CA VAL A 241 -5.28 3.08 27.20
C VAL A 241 -6.59 3.55 26.59
N TYR A 242 -6.64 3.71 25.26
CA TYR A 242 -7.86 4.07 24.55
C TYR A 242 -8.88 2.93 24.50
N PHE A 243 -8.43 1.68 24.38
CA PHE A 243 -9.30 0.51 24.45
C PHE A 243 -10.03 0.42 25.81
N LYS A 244 -9.34 0.76 26.91
CA LYS A 244 -9.97 0.85 28.25
C LYS A 244 -10.97 2.00 28.36
N ILE A 245 -10.66 3.19 27.85
CA ILE A 245 -11.58 4.35 27.91
C ILE A 245 -12.85 4.09 27.10
N PHE A 246 -12.74 3.44 25.94
CA PHE A 246 -13.89 3.14 25.07
C PHE A 246 -14.80 2.04 25.67
N MET A 247 -14.23 1.03 26.33
CA MET A 247 -15.00 0.02 27.08
C MET A 247 -15.76 0.63 28.26
N ILE A 248 -15.18 1.62 28.96
CA ILE A 248 -15.86 2.31 30.06
C ILE A 248 -17.06 3.11 29.54
N MET A 249 -16.93 3.78 28.38
CA MET A 249 -18.05 4.52 27.78
C MET A 249 -19.19 3.60 27.27
N TYR A 250 -18.85 2.41 26.75
CA TYR A 250 -19.84 1.44 26.28
C TYR A 250 -20.63 0.79 27.44
N ILE A 251 -20.01 0.63 28.61
CA ILE A 251 -20.66 0.09 29.81
C ILE A 251 -21.55 1.14 30.51
N MET A 252 -21.30 2.44 30.32
CA MET A 252 -22.11 3.51 30.90
C MET A 252 -23.42 3.81 30.15
N TRP A 253 -23.64 3.19 28.98
CA TRP A 253 -24.82 3.39 28.11
C TRP A 253 -25.58 2.07 27.84
N MET A 254 -25.50 1.11 28.77
CA MET A 254 -26.43 -0.01 28.94
C MET A 254 -26.92 -0.04 30.39
#